data_AF-X1BG04-F1
#
_entry.id   AF-X1BG04-F1
#
_cell.length_a   1.000
_cell.length_b   1.000
_cell.length_c   1.000
_cell.angle_alpha   90.00
_cell.angle_beta   90.00
_cell.angle_gamma   90.00
#
_symmetry.space_group_name_H-M   'P 1'
#
loop_
_entity.id
_entity.type
_entity.pdbx_description
1 polymer ?
#
loop_
_entity_poly.entity_id
_entity_poly.type
_entity_poly.pdbx_seq_one_letter_code
_entity_poly.pdbx_strand_id
1 'polypeptide(L)'
;MFIGKYAVNPINNEEVPIFIGNFVIYEYGAGAVMAVPAHDQRDFEFAKEYEIPIRIVIQPHDYEINSAKMSRAYEGDGILVNSDEFNGMENRSAINAITEKLSDNKIGYATINYKLRDWGISRQRYWGCPIPIIYCKKCGMVPVP
;
A
#
# COMPACT_ATOMS: atom_id res chain seq x y z
N MET A 1 13.22 -8.83 -1.11
CA MET A 1 13.48 -10.28 -0.94
C MET A 1 12.18 -11.07 -1.13
N PHE A 2 12.18 -12.06 -2.03
CA PHE A 2 11.06 -13.00 -2.17
C PHE A 2 11.06 -14.04 -1.04
N ILE A 3 9.91 -14.38 -0.47
CA ILE A 3 9.82 -15.29 0.68
C ILE A 3 9.36 -16.72 0.34
N GLY A 4 9.23 -17.06 -0.96
CA GLY A 4 8.75 -18.39 -1.36
C GLY A 4 7.27 -18.63 -1.09
N LYS A 5 6.48 -17.56 -0.93
CA LYS A 5 5.04 -17.60 -0.71
C LYS A 5 4.32 -16.74 -1.73
N TYR A 6 3.09 -17.14 -2.02
CA TYR A 6 2.18 -16.45 -2.91
C TYR A 6 0.90 -16.09 -2.15
N ALA A 7 0.28 -14.99 -2.56
CA ALA A 7 -1.09 -14.64 -2.19
C ALA A 7 -1.98 -14.78 -3.42
N VAL A 8 -3.29 -14.91 -3.22
CA VAL A 8 -4.26 -14.92 -4.32
C VAL A 8 -4.89 -13.54 -4.40
N ASN A 9 -4.84 -12.90 -5.58
CA ASN A 9 -5.57 -11.66 -5.80
C ASN A 9 -7.07 -11.98 -5.82
N PRO A 10 -7.88 -11.35 -4.96
CA PRO A 10 -9.26 -11.78 -4.73
C PRO A 10 -10.23 -11.37 -5.86
N ILE A 11 -9.79 -10.55 -6.82
CA ILE A 11 -10.61 -10.15 -7.97
C ILE A 11 -10.39 -11.07 -9.17
N ASN A 12 -9.13 -11.33 -9.54
CA ASN A 12 -8.80 -12.10 -10.74
C ASN A 12 -8.34 -13.54 -10.44
N ASN A 13 -8.22 -13.93 -9.16
CA ASN A 13 -7.77 -15.23 -8.67
C ASN A 13 -6.35 -15.64 -9.12
N GLU A 14 -5.54 -14.70 -9.60
CA GLU A 14 -4.14 -14.98 -9.95
C GLU A 14 -3.26 -15.03 -8.69
N GLU A 15 -2.25 -15.90 -8.72
CA GLU A 15 -1.23 -15.93 -7.68
C GLU A 15 -0.24 -14.78 -7.85
N VAL A 16 -0.01 -14.04 -6.77
CA VAL A 16 0.96 -12.94 -6.71
C VAL A 16 2.07 -13.27 -5.71
N PRO A 17 3.35 -13.13 -6.10
CA PRO A 17 4.47 -13.43 -5.21
C PRO A 17 4.56 -12.43 -4.05
N ILE A 18 4.88 -12.93 -2.85
CA ILE A 18 5.03 -12.09 -1.65
C ILE A 18 6.51 -11.72 -1.46
N PHE A 19 6.77 -10.43 -1.29
CA PHE A 19 8.09 -9.89 -1.04
C PHE A 19 8.15 -9.14 0.30
N ILE A 20 9.33 -9.16 0.91
CA ILE A 20 9.72 -8.25 1.99
C ILE A 20 10.61 -7.16 1.38
N GLY A 21 10.18 -5.91 1.52
CA GLY A 21 10.90 -4.71 1.09
C GLY A 21 11.15 -3.77 2.27
N ASN A 22 12.28 -3.07 2.26
CA ASN A 22 12.65 -2.10 3.30
C ASN A 22 11.84 -0.79 3.25
N PHE A 23 11.16 -0.52 2.14
CA PHE A 23 10.31 0.67 1.94
C PHE A 23 8.88 0.48 2.45
N VAL A 24 8.51 -0.74 2.86
CA VAL A 24 7.21 -1.04 3.48
C VAL A 24 7.35 -0.89 4.99
N ILE A 25 6.69 0.12 5.56
CA ILE A 25 6.77 0.45 6.98
C ILE A 25 5.70 -0.35 7.74
N TYR A 26 6.13 -1.25 8.63
CA TYR A 26 5.25 -2.10 9.43
C TYR A 26 4.20 -1.30 10.23
N GLU A 27 4.61 -0.17 10.81
CA GLU A 27 3.75 0.69 11.64
C GLU A 27 2.76 1.56 10.82
N TYR A 28 2.81 1.50 9.48
CA TYR A 28 1.93 2.30 8.62
C TYR A 28 0.91 1.43 7.88
N GLY A 29 -0.37 1.81 7.97
CA GLY A 29 -1.47 1.03 7.41
C GLY A 29 -1.55 -0.34 8.07
N ALA A 30 -1.61 -1.41 7.26
CA ALA A 30 -1.62 -2.79 7.74
C ALA A 30 -0.21 -3.43 7.81
N GLY A 31 0.85 -2.65 7.59
CA GLY A 31 2.22 -3.16 7.48
C GLY A 31 2.50 -4.00 6.21
N ALA A 32 1.55 -4.00 5.27
CA ALA A 32 1.64 -4.62 3.96
C ALA A 32 1.00 -3.70 2.91
N VAL A 33 1.54 -3.72 1.70
CA VAL A 33 1.04 -2.93 0.56
C VAL A 33 0.90 -3.84 -0.66
N MET A 34 -0.11 -3.58 -1.49
CA MET A 34 -0.18 -4.18 -2.82
C MET A 34 0.75 -3.39 -3.74
N ALA A 35 1.61 -4.09 -4.50
CA ALA A 35 2.51 -3.46 -5.44
C ALA A 35 1.83 -3.30 -6.81
N VAL A 36 1.85 -2.10 -7.39
CA VAL A 36 1.31 -1.83 -8.73
C VAL A 36 2.38 -1.14 -9.59
N PRO A 37 3.37 -1.90 -10.12
CA PRO A 37 4.57 -1.33 -10.73
C PRO A 37 4.32 -0.40 -11.92
N ALA A 38 3.23 -0.57 -12.66
CA ALA A 38 2.93 0.32 -13.78
C ALA A 38 2.51 1.73 -13.32
N HIS A 39 2.07 1.89 -12.07
CA HIS A 39 1.38 3.10 -11.59
C HIS A 39 1.85 3.63 -10.22
N ASP A 40 2.86 3.02 -9.60
CA ASP A 40 3.62 3.58 -8.46
C ASP A 40 5.12 3.50 -8.77
N GLN A 41 5.82 4.62 -8.64
CA GLN A 41 7.23 4.72 -9.02
C GLN A 41 8.16 3.84 -8.16
N ARG A 42 7.86 3.66 -6.87
CA ARG A 42 8.69 2.82 -5.98
C ARG A 42 8.51 1.35 -6.32
N ASP A 43 7.27 0.96 -6.60
CA ASP A 43 6.96 -0.40 -7.04
C ASP A 43 7.56 -0.69 -8.41
N PHE A 44 7.63 0.32 -9.31
CA PHE A 44 8.30 0.20 -10.61
C PHE A 44 9.79 -0.09 -10.46
N GLU A 45 10.48 0.68 -9.63
CA GLU A 45 11.92 0.50 -9.38
C GLU A 45 12.20 -0.87 -8.77
N PHE A 46 11.39 -1.28 -7.79
CA PHE A 46 11.48 -2.61 -7.19
C PHE A 46 11.20 -3.71 -8.22
N ALA A 47 10.16 -3.56 -9.04
CA ALA A 47 9.84 -4.55 -10.06
C ALA A 47 10.93 -4.66 -11.13
N LYS A 48 11.57 -3.56 -11.51
CA LYS A 48 12.72 -3.56 -12.43
C LYS A 48 13.93 -4.27 -11.84
N GLU A 49 14.24 -4.02 -10.57
CA GLU A 49 15.38 -4.64 -9.89
C GLU A 49 15.20 -6.17 -9.72
N TYR A 50 13.98 -6.61 -9.40
CA TYR A 50 13.65 -8.02 -9.14
C TYR A 50 12.98 -8.74 -10.32
N GLU A 51 13.01 -8.14 -11.51
CA GLU A 51 12.44 -8.68 -12.76
C GLU A 51 10.97 -9.13 -12.63
N ILE A 52 10.19 -8.39 -11.84
CA ILE A 52 8.76 -8.65 -11.64
C ILE A 52 7.97 -8.12 -12.85
N PRO A 53 6.99 -8.89 -13.37
CA PRO A 53 6.16 -8.44 -14.49
C PRO A 53 5.43 -7.12 -14.19
N ILE A 54 5.50 -6.19 -15.14
CA ILE A 54 4.83 -4.89 -15.07
C ILE A 54 3.57 -4.95 -15.92
N ARG A 55 2.39 -4.98 -15.27
CA ARG A 55 1.08 -5.00 -15.92
C ARG A 55 0.48 -3.60 -15.94
N ILE A 56 0.18 -3.09 -17.13
CA ILE A 56 -0.51 -1.80 -17.29
C ILE A 56 -2.01 -2.02 -17.09
N VAL A 57 -2.59 -1.23 -16.20
CA VAL A 57 -4.04 -1.23 -15.94
C VAL A 57 -4.69 0.15 -16.11
N ILE A 58 -3.91 1.22 -16.25
CA ILE A 58 -4.39 2.57 -16.58
C ILE A 58 -3.69 3.04 -17.84
N GLN A 59 -4.48 3.46 -18.83
CA GLN A 59 -4.00 4.02 -20.09
C GLN A 59 -4.29 5.53 -20.12
N PRO A 60 -3.26 6.41 -20.25
CA PRO A 60 -3.48 7.83 -20.52
C PRO A 60 -4.36 8.09 -21.74
N HIS A 61 -5.08 9.21 -21.70
CA HIS A 61 -5.98 9.65 -22.78
C HIS A 61 -5.22 10.07 -24.06
N ASP A 62 -4.08 10.74 -23.89
CA ASP A 62 -3.40 11.43 -24.99
C ASP A 62 -2.40 10.53 -25.75
N TYR A 63 -1.97 9.41 -25.16
CA TYR A 63 -0.96 8.53 -25.75
C TYR A 63 -1.03 7.12 -25.17
N GLU A 64 -0.51 6.14 -25.92
CA GLU A 64 -0.44 4.75 -25.49
C GLU A 64 0.85 4.47 -24.69
N ILE A 65 0.74 3.76 -23.57
CA ILE A 65 1.91 3.31 -22.79
C ILE A 65 2.12 1.82 -23.00
N ASN A 66 3.39 1.40 -23.02
CA ASN A 66 3.75 0.01 -23.22
C ASN A 66 4.80 -0.41 -22.19
N SER A 67 4.54 -1.50 -21.49
CA SER A 67 5.37 -1.98 -20.37
C SER A 67 6.83 -2.23 -20.77
N ALA A 68 7.08 -2.64 -22.01
CA ALA A 68 8.44 -2.85 -22.53
C ALA A 68 9.23 -1.54 -22.72
N LYS A 69 8.54 -0.42 -22.97
CA LYS A 69 9.16 0.88 -23.26
C LYS A 69 9.08 1.86 -22.08
N MET A 70 8.44 1.48 -20.98
CA MET A 70 8.33 2.32 -19.80
C MET A 70 9.69 2.55 -19.15
N SER A 71 10.05 3.81 -18.99
CA SER A 71 11.21 4.28 -18.22
C SER A 71 10.86 4.66 -16.78
N ARG A 72 9.58 4.91 -16.50
CA ARG A 72 9.02 5.27 -15.19
C ARG A 72 7.58 4.80 -15.08
N ALA A 73 7.04 4.76 -13.85
CA ALA A 73 5.63 4.52 -13.60
C ALA A 73 4.76 5.65 -14.17
N TYR A 74 3.53 5.32 -14.55
CA TYR A 74 2.51 6.28 -14.93
C TYR A 74 1.54 6.52 -13.77
N GLU A 75 1.67 7.65 -13.08
CA GLU A 75 0.90 8.01 -11.88
C GLU A 75 -0.28 8.97 -12.18
N GLY A 76 -0.59 9.18 -13.46
CA GLY A 76 -1.63 10.11 -13.91
C GLY A 76 -3.03 9.50 -14.01
N ASP A 77 -4.00 10.33 -14.39
CA ASP A 77 -5.37 9.90 -14.66
C ASP A 77 -5.54 9.32 -16.07
N GLY A 78 -6.40 8.32 -16.20
CA GLY A 78 -6.65 7.67 -17.47
C GLY A 78 -7.76 6.65 -17.39
N ILE A 79 -7.88 5.86 -18.46
CA ILE A 79 -8.91 4.86 -18.62
C ILE A 79 -8.38 3.50 -18.17
N LEU A 80 -9.20 2.75 -17.43
CA LEU A 80 -8.86 1.38 -17.06
C LEU A 80 -8.80 0.46 -18.27
N VAL A 81 -7.73 -0.30 -18.34
CA VAL A 81 -7.46 -1.37 -19.30
C VAL A 81 -7.03 -2.64 -18.55
N ASN A 82 -7.13 -3.82 -19.16
CA ASN A 82 -6.75 -5.09 -18.53
C ASN A 82 -7.35 -5.31 -17.13
N SER A 83 -8.55 -4.77 -16.88
CA SER A 83 -9.24 -4.74 -15.58
C SER A 83 -10.66 -5.33 -15.67
N ASP A 84 -10.85 -6.30 -16.58
CA ASP A 84 -12.10 -7.04 -16.79
C ASP A 84 -13.36 -6.15 -16.91
N GLU A 85 -14.31 -6.28 -15.99
CA GLU A 85 -15.59 -5.54 -16.02
C GLU A 85 -15.44 -4.02 -15.83
N PHE A 86 -14.27 -3.57 -15.34
CA PHE A 86 -13.96 -2.16 -15.12
C PHE A 86 -13.28 -1.51 -16.33
N ASN A 87 -13.00 -2.27 -17.39
CA ASN A 87 -12.40 -1.74 -18.62
C ASN A 87 -13.26 -0.61 -19.21
N GLY A 88 -12.60 0.47 -19.63
CA GLY A 88 -13.26 1.64 -20.20
C GLY A 88 -13.75 2.67 -19.18
N MET A 89 -13.65 2.40 -17.88
CA MET A 89 -13.96 3.39 -16.84
C MET A 89 -12.80 4.34 -16.59
N GLU A 90 -13.10 5.59 -16.23
CA GLU A 90 -12.11 6.53 -15.68
C GLU A 90 -11.58 6.01 -14.33
N ASN A 91 -10.26 6.04 -14.14
CA ASN A 91 -9.60 5.54 -12.93
C ASN A 91 -10.22 6.10 -11.63
N ARG A 92 -10.55 7.40 -11.59
CA ARG A 92 -11.14 8.05 -10.40
C ARG A 92 -12.54 7.54 -10.08
N SER A 93 -13.36 7.31 -11.09
CA SER A 93 -14.71 6.74 -10.93
C SER A 93 -14.62 5.26 -10.55
N ALA A 94 -13.63 4.54 -11.10
CA ALA A 94 -13.43 3.13 -10.83
C ALA A 94 -13.00 2.83 -9.40
N ILE A 95 -12.32 3.76 -8.71
CA ILE A 95 -12.00 3.60 -7.27
C ILE A 95 -13.26 3.28 -6.47
N ASN A 96 -14.36 4.01 -6.71
CA ASN A 96 -15.61 3.78 -5.99
C ASN A 96 -16.25 2.45 -6.37
N ALA A 97 -16.32 2.13 -7.67
CA ALA A 97 -16.93 0.89 -8.17
C ALA A 97 -16.19 -0.37 -7.68
N ILE A 98 -14.85 -0.35 -7.69
CA ILE A 98 -14.03 -1.45 -7.18
C ILE A 98 -14.19 -1.57 -5.66
N THR A 99 -14.23 -0.45 -4.94
CA THR A 99 -14.43 -0.44 -3.48
C THR A 99 -15.79 -1.04 -3.08
N GLU A 100 -16.86 -0.70 -3.81
CA GLU A 100 -18.19 -1.28 -3.62
C GLU A 100 -18.18 -2.79 -3.85
N LYS A 101 -17.57 -3.25 -4.95
CA LYS A 101 -17.43 -4.68 -5.25
C LYS A 101 -16.65 -5.44 -4.16
N LEU A 102 -15.56 -4.87 -3.65
CA LEU A 102 -14.77 -5.47 -2.57
C LEU A 102 -15.59 -5.59 -1.27
N SER A 103 -16.41 -4.60 -0.98
CA SER A 103 -17.33 -4.56 0.16
C SER A 103 -18.43 -5.62 0.04
N ASP A 104 -19.10 -5.69 -1.11
CA ASP A 104 -20.18 -6.65 -1.38
C ASP A 104 -19.70 -8.10 -1.26
N ASN A 105 -18.48 -8.37 -1.74
CA ASN A 105 -17.85 -9.68 -1.66
C ASN A 105 -17.20 -9.96 -0.28
N LYS A 106 -17.25 -9.02 0.67
CA LYS A 106 -16.68 -9.14 2.03
C LYS A 106 -15.18 -9.43 2.05
N ILE A 107 -14.45 -8.94 1.05
CA ILE A 107 -13.01 -9.12 0.88
C ILE A 107 -12.22 -7.83 1.08
N GLY A 108 -12.90 -6.70 1.29
CA GLY A 108 -12.30 -5.41 1.63
C GLY A 108 -13.36 -4.40 2.03
N TYR A 109 -12.92 -3.25 2.54
CA TYR A 109 -13.80 -2.12 2.87
C TYR A 109 -13.02 -0.80 2.75
N ALA A 110 -13.74 0.30 2.56
CA ALA A 110 -13.15 1.63 2.50
C ALA A 110 -12.58 2.03 3.87
N THR A 111 -11.37 2.57 3.88
CA THR A 111 -10.74 3.10 5.11
C THR A 111 -10.08 4.44 4.83
N ILE A 112 -10.05 5.30 5.85
CA ILE A 112 -9.41 6.61 5.81
C ILE A 112 -8.10 6.51 6.58
N ASN A 113 -6.98 6.77 5.90
CA ASN A 113 -5.65 6.78 6.50
C ASN A 113 -5.08 8.20 6.53
N TYR A 114 -4.30 8.50 7.58
CA TYR A 114 -3.60 9.77 7.72
C TYR A 114 -2.10 9.54 7.63
N LYS A 115 -1.40 10.45 6.95
CA LYS A 115 0.07 10.51 6.98
C LYS A 115 0.60 11.00 8.33
N LEU A 116 -0.24 11.73 9.09
CA LEU A 116 0.07 12.19 10.43
C LEU A 116 0.27 10.99 11.37
N ARG A 117 1.30 11.08 12.22
CA ARG A 117 1.62 10.06 13.22
C ARG A 117 1.40 10.60 14.62
N ASP A 118 1.26 9.69 15.56
CA ASP A 118 1.20 10.05 16.98
C ASP A 118 2.43 10.82 17.42
N TRP A 119 2.21 11.72 18.37
CA TRP A 119 3.28 12.54 18.91
C TRP A 119 4.09 11.75 19.93
N GLY A 120 5.24 11.24 19.50
CA GLY A 120 6.24 10.69 20.41
C GLY A 120 6.86 11.78 21.27
N ILE A 121 6.41 11.91 22.52
CA ILE A 121 6.92 12.92 23.48
C ILE A 121 8.12 12.43 24.31
N SER A 122 8.30 11.12 24.48
CA SER A 122 9.33 10.54 25.34
C SER A 122 10.74 10.76 24.81
N ARG A 123 11.70 11.08 25.70
CA ARG A 123 13.11 11.35 25.34
C ARG A 123 14.08 10.68 26.31
N GLN A 124 15.18 10.14 25.79
CA GLN A 124 16.30 9.62 26.59
C GLN A 124 17.28 10.75 26.94
N ARG A 125 16.80 11.79 27.63
CA ARG A 125 17.58 12.96 28.04
C ARG A 125 17.30 13.29 29.50
N TYR A 126 18.34 13.69 30.22
CA TYR A 126 18.23 14.08 31.63
C TYR A 126 17.47 15.40 31.82
N TRP A 127 17.74 16.40 30.97
CA TRP A 127 17.14 17.72 31.10
C TRP A 127 15.79 17.80 30.38
N GLY A 128 14.71 17.57 31.11
CA GLY A 128 13.33 17.62 30.62
C GLY A 128 12.31 17.37 31.72
N CYS A 129 11.02 17.55 31.41
CA CYS A 129 9.95 17.21 32.34
C CYS A 129 9.85 15.68 32.51
N PRO A 130 9.89 15.13 33.75
CA PRO A 130 9.69 13.71 33.98
C PRO A 130 8.30 13.23 33.52
N ILE A 131 8.25 12.08 32.84
CA ILE A 131 6.98 11.45 32.47
C ILE A 131 6.34 10.83 33.73
N PRO A 132 5.08 11.17 34.09
CA PRO A 132 4.46 10.78 35.36
C PRO A 132 3.93 9.34 35.33
N ILE A 133 4.84 8.37 35.16
CA ILE A 133 4.54 6.93 35.16
C ILE A 133 5.42 6.21 36.18
N ILE A 134 4.81 5.33 36.97
CA ILE A 134 5.47 4.44 37.94
C ILE A 134 5.42 3.01 37.39
N TYR A 135 6.56 2.31 37.46
CA TYR A 135 6.67 0.90 37.06
C TYR A 135 6.61 -0.02 38.30
N CYS A 136 5.44 -0.61 38.56
CA CYS A 136 5.22 -1.55 39.65
C CYS A 136 5.43 -3.00 39.17
N LYS A 137 6.22 -3.80 39.90
CA LYS A 137 6.45 -5.22 39.55
C LYS A 137 5.19 -6.10 39.58
N LYS A 138 4.17 -5.73 40.36
CA LYS A 138 2.90 -6.47 40.45
C LYS A 138 1.79 -5.88 39.58
N CYS A 139 1.76 -4.55 39.43
CA CYS A 139 0.63 -3.84 38.79
C CYS A 139 0.94 -3.36 37.36
N GLY A 140 2.20 -3.35 36.92
CA GLY A 140 2.60 -2.79 35.63
C GLY A 140 2.81 -1.27 35.66
N MET A 141 2.42 -0.59 34.59
CA MET A 141 2.52 0.87 34.45
C MET A 141 1.32 1.55 35.11
N VAL A 142 1.57 2.42 36.08
CA VAL A 142 0.51 3.19 36.77
C VAL A 142 0.83 4.68 36.74
N PRO A 143 -0.17 5.57 36.62
CA PRO A 143 0.04 7.01 36.67
C PRO A 143 0.45 7.46 38.08
N VAL A 144 1.20 8.56 38.17
CA VAL A 144 1.47 9.24 39.45
C VAL A 144 0.15 9.86 39.98
N PRO A 145 -0.15 9.77 41.29
CA PRO A 145 -1.33 10.39 41.90
C PRO A 145 -1.41 11.91 41.75
#